data_AF-A0A7Y8CN40-F1
#
_entry.id   AF-A0A7Y8CN40-F1
#
_cell.length_a   1.000
_cell.length_b   1.000
_cell.length_c   1.000
_cell.angle_alpha   90.00
_cell.angle_beta   90.00
_cell.angle_gamma   90.00
#
_symmetry.space_group_name_H-M   'P 1'
#
loop_
_entity.id
_entity.type
_entity.pdbx_description
1 polymer ?
#
loop_
_entity_poly.entity_id
_entity_poly.type
_entity_poly.pdbx_seq_one_letter_code
_entity_poly.pdbx_strand_id
1 'polypeptide(L)'
;MTEMAQQDDLFQVDKRLSLKPVTDFNAFLLQAFADGACRCIRCVDAAGVESGYAFQHSFELGKVVNRQFARTTPSEVLLVLKKAWLSFFKTDLEVPGLLDLCAVHEFVKPELHIRLRPLLLACGLIEEREGGWMLQAVAE
;
A
#
# COMPACT_ATOMS: atom_id res chain seq x y z
N MET A 1 -29.53 13.51 -19.29
CA MET A 1 -28.97 12.16 -19.53
C MET A 1 -27.66 11.90 -18.77
N THR A 2 -27.10 12.89 -18.06
CA THR A 2 -25.81 12.78 -17.36
C THR A 2 -25.91 12.18 -15.95
N GLU A 3 -27.04 12.35 -15.25
CA GLU A 3 -27.23 11.85 -13.88
C GLU A 3 -27.28 10.31 -13.77
N MET A 4 -27.82 9.62 -14.77
CA MET A 4 -27.93 8.15 -14.73
C MET A 4 -26.58 7.44 -14.86
N ALA A 5 -25.68 7.98 -15.69
CA ALA A 5 -24.34 7.41 -15.86
C ALA A 5 -23.48 7.57 -14.59
N GLN A 6 -23.63 8.69 -13.88
CA GLN A 6 -22.86 8.97 -12.66
C GLN A 6 -23.34 8.12 -11.48
N GLN A 7 -24.64 7.82 -11.38
CA GLN A 7 -25.14 6.88 -10.39
C GLN A 7 -24.70 5.44 -10.71
N ASP A 8 -24.80 5.01 -11.97
CA ASP A 8 -24.38 3.66 -12.36
C ASP A 8 -22.88 3.42 -12.09
N ASP A 9 -22.04 4.43 -12.35
CA ASP A 9 -20.61 4.39 -12.05
C ASP A 9 -20.33 4.24 -10.54
N LEU A 10 -21.00 5.03 -9.69
CA LEU A 10 -20.90 4.91 -8.22
C LEU A 10 -21.32 3.52 -7.73
N PHE A 11 -22.47 3.00 -8.18
CA PHE A 11 -22.93 1.66 -7.79
C PHE A 11 -22.01 0.54 -8.30
N GLN A 12 -21.38 0.71 -9.47
CA GLN A 12 -20.40 -0.24 -9.97
C GLN A 12 -19.09 -0.19 -9.20
N VAL A 13 -18.61 0.99 -8.83
CA VAL A 13 -17.41 1.18 -7.98
C VAL A 13 -17.64 0.51 -6.62
N ASP A 14 -18.76 0.76 -5.97
CA ASP A 14 -19.12 0.11 -4.70
C ASP A 14 -19.09 -1.43 -4.78
N LYS A 15 -19.60 -2.00 -5.88
CA LYS A 15 -19.50 -3.46 -6.11
C LYS A 15 -18.06 -3.91 -6.32
N ARG A 16 -17.25 -3.15 -7.04
CA ARG A 16 -15.83 -3.48 -7.27
C ARG A 16 -15.01 -3.43 -5.98
N LEU A 17 -15.35 -2.55 -5.05
CA LEU A 17 -14.74 -2.50 -3.71
C LEU A 17 -14.98 -3.76 -2.88
N SER A 18 -16.04 -4.52 -3.19
CA SER A 18 -16.37 -5.79 -2.52
C SER A 18 -15.70 -7.02 -3.15
N LEU A 19 -14.95 -6.85 -4.24
CA LEU A 19 -14.23 -7.94 -4.89
C LEU A 19 -13.17 -8.52 -3.95
N LYS A 20 -13.08 -9.85 -3.88
CA LYS A 20 -12.18 -10.55 -2.94
C LYS A 20 -10.73 -10.04 -2.98
N PRO A 21 -10.07 -9.85 -4.14
CA PRO A 21 -8.71 -9.30 -4.18
C PRO A 21 -8.60 -7.88 -3.58
N VAL A 22 -9.62 -7.05 -3.79
CA VAL A 22 -9.68 -5.68 -3.24
C VAL A 22 -9.87 -5.72 -1.72
N THR A 23 -10.79 -6.55 -1.23
CA THR A 23 -11.01 -6.72 0.22
C THR A 23 -9.77 -7.31 0.91
N ASP A 24 -9.11 -8.29 0.27
CA ASP A 24 -7.89 -8.92 0.78
C ASP A 24 -6.74 -7.90 0.85
N PHE A 25 -6.59 -7.02 -0.16
CA PHE A 25 -5.58 -5.96 -0.14
C PHE A 25 -5.82 -4.94 0.97
N ASN A 26 -7.06 -4.53 1.20
CA ASN A 26 -7.39 -3.64 2.31
C ASN A 26 -7.14 -4.29 3.68
N ALA A 27 -7.48 -5.56 3.84
CA ALA A 27 -7.14 -6.32 5.04
C ALA A 27 -5.62 -6.45 5.24
N PHE A 28 -4.88 -6.65 4.14
CA PHE A 28 -3.42 -6.68 4.15
C PHE A 28 -2.82 -5.34 4.59
N LEU A 29 -3.28 -4.20 4.05
CA LEU A 29 -2.82 -2.86 4.47
C LEU A 29 -3.07 -2.59 5.95
N LEU A 30 -4.20 -3.04 6.48
CA LEU A 30 -4.49 -2.93 7.91
C LEU A 30 -3.51 -3.77 8.74
N GLN A 31 -3.23 -5.00 8.32
CA GLN A 31 -2.34 -5.94 9.00
C GLN A 31 -0.84 -5.66 8.78
N ALA A 32 -0.49 -4.87 7.77
CA ALA A 32 0.88 -4.47 7.47
C ALA A 32 1.55 -3.70 8.61
N PHE A 33 0.74 -3.13 9.51
CA PHE A 33 1.19 -2.37 10.67
C PHE A 33 0.60 -2.91 11.97
N ALA A 34 1.44 -3.13 12.97
CA ALA A 34 1.05 -3.43 14.35
C ALA A 34 1.05 -2.17 15.22
N ASP A 35 0.32 -2.18 16.33
CA ASP A 35 0.28 -1.05 17.26
C ASP A 35 1.59 -0.90 18.07
N GLY A 36 1.99 0.36 18.27
CA GLY A 36 3.19 0.74 19.01
C GLY A 36 4.46 0.81 18.15
N ALA A 37 5.55 1.27 18.76
CA ALA A 37 6.86 1.39 18.10
C ALA A 37 7.48 0.01 17.81
N CYS A 38 8.39 -0.05 16.83
CA CYS A 38 9.04 -1.30 16.45
C CYS A 38 9.89 -1.86 17.59
N ARG A 39 9.76 -3.17 17.84
CA ARG A 39 10.49 -3.88 18.91
C ARG A 39 11.48 -4.91 18.37
N CYS A 40 11.92 -4.78 17.12
CA CYS A 40 13.00 -5.62 16.60
C CYS A 40 14.31 -5.30 17.34
N ILE A 41 15.25 -6.25 17.34
CA ILE A 41 16.53 -6.12 18.06
C ILE A 41 17.25 -4.81 17.75
N ARG A 42 17.28 -4.40 16.47
CA ARG A 42 17.89 -3.15 16.02
C ARG A 42 17.23 -1.91 16.65
N CYS A 43 15.91 -1.85 16.66
CA CYS A 43 15.18 -0.72 17.25
C CYS A 43 15.32 -0.69 18.78
N VAL A 44 15.41 -1.85 19.44
CA VAL A 44 15.66 -1.92 20.88
C VAL A 44 17.07 -1.42 21.20
N ASP A 45 18.09 -1.90 20.48
CA ASP A 45 19.49 -1.51 20.70
C ASP A 45 19.74 -0.02 20.41
N ALA A 46 19.04 0.54 19.42
CA ALA A 46 19.12 1.96 19.07
C ALA A 46 18.16 2.86 19.87
N ALA A 47 17.46 2.33 20.89
CA ALA A 47 16.44 3.06 21.66
C ALA A 47 15.38 3.78 20.79
N GLY A 48 14.99 3.16 19.68
CA GLY A 48 14.02 3.69 18.72
C GLY A 48 14.58 4.74 17.75
N VAL A 49 15.88 5.05 17.79
CA VAL A 49 16.51 5.98 16.85
C VAL A 49 16.81 5.25 15.54
N GLU A 50 16.03 5.55 14.50
CA GLU A 50 16.13 4.88 13.19
C GLU A 50 17.09 5.60 12.21
N SER A 51 18.01 6.42 12.74
CA SER A 51 18.99 7.15 11.92
C SER A 51 19.91 6.17 11.18
N GLY A 52 20.00 6.32 9.86
CA GLY A 52 20.83 5.46 9.00
C GLY A 52 20.17 4.13 8.61
N TYR A 53 18.90 3.90 8.96
CA TYR A 53 18.17 2.76 8.43
C TYR A 53 17.79 3.02 6.98
N ALA A 54 17.90 2.00 6.13
CA ALA A 54 17.48 2.11 4.73
C ALA A 54 15.97 2.35 4.61
N PHE A 55 15.18 1.79 5.53
CA PHE A 55 13.74 1.92 5.58
C PHE A 55 13.28 2.14 7.01
N GLN A 56 12.25 2.98 7.17
CA GLN A 56 11.62 3.25 8.45
C GLN A 56 10.85 2.03 8.97
N HIS A 57 10.88 1.82 10.29
CA HIS A 57 10.25 0.71 11.00
C HIS A 57 9.03 1.15 11.80
N SER A 58 9.06 2.33 12.42
CA SER A 58 7.99 2.90 13.24
C SER A 58 7.42 4.16 12.60
N PHE A 59 6.10 4.33 12.61
CA PHE A 59 5.41 5.41 11.90
C PHE A 59 4.37 6.08 12.81
N GLU A 60 4.12 7.36 12.57
CA GLU A 60 3.04 8.12 13.19
C GLU A 60 1.91 8.34 12.17
N LEU A 61 0.90 7.44 12.18
CA LEU A 61 -0.21 7.42 11.22
C LEU A 61 -1.54 7.62 11.96
N GLY A 62 -1.69 8.77 12.62
CA GLY A 62 -2.78 9.04 13.59
C GLY A 62 -2.63 8.31 14.93
N LYS A 63 -1.78 7.28 14.97
CA LYS A 63 -1.23 6.62 16.15
C LYS A 63 0.15 6.05 15.83
N VAL A 64 0.93 5.75 16.85
CA VAL A 64 2.23 5.09 16.68
C VAL A 64 2.01 3.63 16.29
N VAL A 65 2.55 3.24 15.15
CA VAL A 65 2.50 1.87 14.62
C VAL A 65 3.87 1.42 14.13
N ASN A 66 4.07 0.12 13.95
CA ASN A 66 5.28 -0.46 13.38
C ASN A 66 4.98 -1.41 12.22
N ARG A 67 5.85 -1.41 11.23
CA ARG A 67 5.73 -2.30 10.06
C ARG A 67 6.00 -3.76 10.45
N GLN A 68 5.14 -4.67 9.97
CA GLN A 68 5.33 -6.11 10.11
C GLN A 68 6.20 -6.68 8.97
N PHE A 69 7.52 -6.62 9.11
CA PHE A 69 8.49 -7.03 8.08
C PHE A 69 8.25 -8.43 7.50
N ALA A 70 7.93 -9.41 8.36
CA ALA A 70 7.68 -10.79 7.96
C ALA A 70 6.49 -10.97 7.00
N ARG A 71 5.59 -9.98 6.92
CA ARG A 71 4.39 -10.01 6.06
C ARG A 71 4.41 -8.95 4.96
N THR A 72 5.43 -8.11 4.92
CA THR A 72 5.48 -6.92 4.07
C THR A 72 6.74 -6.89 3.21
N THR A 73 7.23 -8.04 2.77
CA THR A 73 8.29 -8.10 1.77
C THR A 73 7.82 -7.43 0.46
N PRO A 74 8.71 -6.80 -0.31
CA PRO A 74 8.30 -6.15 -1.56
C PRO A 74 7.55 -7.10 -2.51
N SER A 75 7.92 -8.39 -2.58
CA SER A 75 7.24 -9.39 -3.43
C SER A 75 5.81 -9.66 -2.98
N GLU A 76 5.58 -9.84 -1.66
CA GLU A 76 4.25 -10.06 -1.11
C GLU A 76 3.36 -8.84 -1.33
N VAL A 77 3.87 -7.64 -1.06
CA VAL A 77 3.14 -6.37 -1.26
C VAL A 77 2.80 -6.18 -2.74
N LEU A 78 3.74 -6.46 -3.65
CA LEU A 78 3.50 -6.35 -5.09
C LEU A 78 2.45 -7.36 -5.56
N LEU A 79 2.50 -8.60 -5.09
CA LEU A 79 1.57 -9.66 -5.46
C LEU A 79 0.13 -9.29 -5.08
N VAL A 80 -0.09 -8.82 -3.85
CA VAL A 80 -1.44 -8.42 -3.40
C VAL A 80 -1.94 -7.17 -4.12
N LEU A 81 -1.04 -6.21 -4.40
CA LEU A 81 -1.36 -5.00 -5.16
C LEU A 81 -1.77 -5.34 -6.60
N LYS A 82 -1.00 -6.18 -7.31
CA LYS A 82 -1.32 -6.62 -8.68
C LYS A 82 -2.69 -7.30 -8.76
N LYS A 83 -2.99 -8.19 -7.80
CA LYS A 83 -4.28 -8.89 -7.76
C LYS A 83 -5.46 -7.93 -7.55
N ALA A 84 -5.32 -6.96 -6.65
CA ALA A 84 -6.35 -5.95 -6.43
C ALA A 84 -6.53 -5.05 -7.65
N TRP A 85 -5.42 -4.56 -8.21
CA TRP A 85 -5.39 -3.73 -9.41
C TRP A 85 -6.09 -4.40 -10.61
N LEU A 86 -5.67 -5.63 -10.94
CA LEU A 86 -6.28 -6.42 -12.02
C LEU A 86 -7.76 -6.67 -11.77
N SER A 87 -8.15 -6.95 -10.52
CA SER A 87 -9.55 -7.18 -10.19
C SER A 87 -10.40 -5.92 -10.35
N PHE A 88 -9.87 -4.75 -9.98
CA PHE A 88 -10.59 -3.47 -10.00
C PHE A 88 -10.63 -2.83 -11.40
N PHE A 89 -9.47 -2.67 -12.05
CA PHE A 89 -9.33 -1.99 -13.34
C PHE A 89 -9.43 -2.91 -14.56
N LYS A 90 -9.39 -4.24 -14.37
CA LYS A 90 -9.40 -5.24 -15.45
C LYS A 90 -8.24 -5.11 -16.44
N THR A 91 -7.12 -4.54 -15.98
CA THR A 91 -5.85 -4.46 -16.72
C THR A 91 -4.71 -4.84 -15.79
N ASP A 92 -3.60 -5.29 -16.36
CA ASP A 92 -2.38 -5.56 -15.60
C ASP A 92 -1.73 -4.26 -15.11
N LEU A 93 -1.04 -4.36 -13.98
CA LEU A 93 -0.20 -3.29 -13.44
C LEU A 93 1.21 -3.41 -14.04
N GLU A 94 1.67 -2.34 -14.69
CA GLU A 94 3.00 -2.28 -15.29
C GLU A 94 4.11 -2.29 -14.23
N VAL A 95 5.11 -3.16 -14.41
CA VAL A 95 6.27 -3.28 -13.52
C VAL A 95 7.54 -3.57 -14.34
N PRO A 96 8.63 -2.80 -14.21
CA PRO A 96 8.69 -1.51 -13.52
C PRO A 96 7.90 -0.44 -14.30
N GLY A 97 7.35 0.55 -13.61
CA GLY A 97 6.52 1.56 -14.28
C GLY A 97 6.08 2.67 -13.34
N LEU A 98 5.50 3.74 -13.90
CA LEU A 98 4.94 4.83 -13.11
C LEU A 98 3.71 4.34 -12.33
N LEU A 99 3.69 4.55 -11.02
CA LEU A 99 2.54 4.24 -10.17
C LEU A 99 1.74 5.51 -9.87
N ASP A 100 0.49 5.52 -10.34
CA ASP A 100 -0.48 6.52 -9.90
C ASP A 100 -1.09 6.12 -8.55
N LEU A 101 -0.64 6.77 -7.46
CA LEU A 101 -1.20 6.55 -6.13
C LEU A 101 -2.68 6.97 -6.01
N CYS A 102 -3.15 7.91 -6.82
CA CYS A 102 -4.56 8.29 -6.86
C CYS A 102 -5.40 7.13 -7.40
N ALA A 103 -4.94 6.45 -8.46
CA ALA A 103 -5.61 5.25 -8.97
C ALA A 103 -5.62 4.10 -7.94
N VAL A 104 -4.55 3.93 -7.16
CA VAL A 104 -4.54 2.94 -6.06
C VAL A 104 -5.56 3.29 -4.98
N HIS A 105 -5.74 4.59 -4.67
CA HIS A 105 -6.74 5.02 -3.70
C HIS A 105 -8.19 4.68 -4.09
N GLU A 106 -8.50 4.52 -5.37
CA GLU A 106 -9.84 4.18 -5.84
C GLU A 106 -10.34 2.83 -5.32
N PHE A 107 -9.44 1.89 -5.01
CA PHE A 107 -9.78 0.58 -4.45
C PHE A 107 -9.28 0.38 -3.01
N VAL A 108 -8.76 1.41 -2.38
CA VAL A 108 -8.36 1.40 -0.97
C VAL A 108 -9.38 2.18 -0.16
N LYS A 109 -9.78 1.64 0.99
CA LYS A 109 -10.68 2.32 1.92
C LYS A 109 -10.06 3.64 2.40
N PRO A 110 -10.82 4.75 2.48
CA PRO A 110 -10.29 6.06 2.84
C PRO A 110 -9.46 6.08 4.13
N GLU A 111 -9.88 5.34 5.15
CA GLU A 111 -9.16 5.25 6.44
C GLU A 111 -7.78 4.58 6.34
N LEU A 112 -7.50 3.87 5.24
CA LEU A 112 -6.23 3.19 4.99
C LEU A 112 -5.31 3.95 4.02
N HIS A 113 -5.77 5.04 3.37
CA HIS A 113 -4.94 5.84 2.45
C HIS A 113 -3.66 6.33 3.13
N ILE A 114 -3.75 6.73 4.41
CA ILE A 114 -2.59 7.17 5.21
C ILE A 114 -1.51 6.09 5.35
N ARG A 115 -1.84 4.80 5.18
CA ARG A 115 -0.93 3.66 5.33
C ARG A 115 -0.27 3.23 4.02
N LEU A 116 -0.86 3.58 2.89
CA LEU A 116 -0.46 3.07 1.59
C LEU A 116 0.96 3.51 1.21
N ARG A 117 1.19 4.81 1.08
CA ARG A 117 2.51 5.35 0.70
C ARG A 117 3.62 4.93 1.69
N PRO A 118 3.44 5.03 3.02
CA PRO A 118 4.44 4.55 3.97
C PRO A 118 4.80 3.08 3.79
N LEU A 119 3.83 2.21 3.50
CA LEU A 119 4.11 0.80 3.28
C LEU A 119 4.95 0.59 2.02
N LEU A 120 4.53 1.17 0.90
CA LEU A 120 5.18 1.00 -0.40
C LEU A 120 6.63 1.52 -0.38
N LEU A 121 6.87 2.65 0.29
CA LEU A 121 8.23 3.18 0.49
C LEU A 121 9.05 2.32 1.43
N ALA A 122 8.49 1.93 2.57
CA ALA A 122 9.23 1.18 3.57
C ALA A 122 9.62 -0.22 3.09
N CYS A 123 8.83 -0.86 2.22
CA CYS A 123 9.22 -2.11 1.60
C CYS A 123 10.11 -1.97 0.36
N GLY A 124 10.43 -0.73 -0.05
CA GLY A 124 11.24 -0.44 -1.24
C GLY A 124 10.53 -0.75 -2.56
N LEU A 125 9.19 -0.85 -2.54
CA LEU A 125 8.42 -1.18 -3.73
C LEU A 125 8.23 0.04 -4.64
N ILE A 126 8.22 1.25 -4.08
CA ILE A 126 8.23 2.49 -4.86
C ILE A 126 9.42 3.36 -4.50
N GLU A 127 9.86 4.16 -5.47
CA GLU A 127 10.88 5.19 -5.32
C GLU A 127 10.37 6.49 -5.95
N GLU A 128 10.70 7.64 -5.38
CA GLU A 128 10.40 8.93 -6.01
C GLU A 128 11.40 9.21 -7.12
N ARG A 129 10.92 9.41 -8.36
CA ARG A 129 11.74 9.77 -9.52
C ARG A 129 11.04 10.83 -10.35
N GLU A 130 11.74 11.91 -10.68
CA GLU A 130 11.26 12.99 -11.57
C GLU A 130 9.87 13.54 -11.18
N GLY A 131 9.55 13.59 -9.88
CA GLY A 131 8.27 14.08 -9.36
C GLY A 131 7.11 13.07 -9.40
N GLY A 132 7.38 11.81 -9.75
CA GLY A 132 6.42 10.70 -9.71
C GLY A 132 6.91 9.53 -8.86
N TRP A 133 6.02 8.57 -8.61
CA TRP A 133 6.35 7.32 -7.90
C TRP A 133 6.63 6.21 -8.91
N MET A 134 7.84 5.69 -8.92
CA MET A 134 8.23 4.60 -9.79
C MET A 134 8.10 3.27 -9.05
N LEU A 135 7.22 2.40 -9.54
CA LEU A 135 7.08 1.03 -9.08
C LEU A 135 8.28 0.20 -9.56
N GLN A 136 8.97 -0.40 -8.60
CA GLN A 136 10.19 -1.15 -8.86
C GLN A 136 9.88 -2.60 -9.25
N ALA A 137 10.71 -3.15 -10.14
CA ALA A 137 10.77 -4.60 -10.30
C ALA A 137 11.32 -5.21 -9.01
N VAL A 138 10.63 -6.24 -8.51
CA VAL A 138 11.11 -6.99 -7.35
C VAL A 138 11.85 -8.21 -7.88
N ALA A 139 13.10 -8.38 -7.46
CA ALA A 139 13.85 -9.61 -7.75
C ALA A 139 13.18 -10.78 -7.01
N GLU A 140 12.93 -11.88 -7.72
CA GLU A 140 12.48 -13.16 -7.16
C GLU A 140 13.53 -13.77 -6.22
#